data_AF-A0A0A9GHP2-F1
#
_entry.id   AF-A0A0A9GHP2-F1
#
_cell.length_a   1.000
_cell.length_b   1.000
_cell.length_c   1.000
_cell.angle_alpha   90.00
_cell.angle_beta   90.00
_cell.angle_gamma   90.00
#
_symmetry.space_group_name_H-M   'P 1'
#
loop_
_entity.id
_entity.type
_entity.pdbx_description
1 polymer ?
#
loop_
_entity_poly.entity_id
_entity_poly.type
_entity_poly.pdbx_seq_one_letter_code
_entity_poly.pdbx_strand_id
1 'polypeptide(L)'
;MSVLLFLERLYMAVVIAGVRLLRRRPERRYRCDPIPDDDPELGSATFPVVLVQIPMFNEREVYQLSIGAVCGLSWPSDRLVVQVLDDSTDPVIKVHAKRE
;
A
#
# COMPACT_ATOMS: atom_id res chain seq x y z
N MET A 1 4.34 17.87 28.49
CA MET A 1 4.62 17.20 27.20
C MET A 1 4.87 15.70 27.34
N SER A 2 5.58 15.23 28.38
CA SER A 2 5.94 13.80 28.53
C SER A 2 4.77 12.86 28.90
N VAL A 3 3.82 13.32 29.72
CA VAL A 3 2.69 12.48 30.17
C VAL A 3 1.71 12.18 29.02
N LEU A 4 1.44 13.16 28.17
CA LEU A 4 0.55 12.99 27.02
C LEU A 4 1.11 11.97 26.02
N LEU A 5 2.41 12.07 25.70
CA LEU A 5 3.10 11.11 24.84
C LEU A 5 3.11 9.70 25.45
N PHE A 6 3.26 9.60 26.77
CA PHE A 6 3.22 8.31 27.45
C PHE A 6 1.83 7.65 27.36
N LEU A 7 0.76 8.44 27.56
CA LEU A 7 -0.62 7.98 27.40
C LEU A 7 -0.92 7.52 25.97
N GLU A 8 -0.43 8.24 24.96
CA GLU A 8 -0.56 7.87 23.55
C GLU A 8 0.13 6.53 23.27
N ARG A 9 1.35 6.34 23.77
CA ARG A 9 2.10 5.08 23.59
C ARG A 9 1.44 3.91 24.32
N LEU A 10 0.90 4.13 25.52
CA LEU A 10 0.11 3.15 26.26
C LEU A 10 -1.16 2.76 25.50
N TYR A 11 -1.88 3.75 24.98
CA TYR A 11 -3.08 3.52 24.17
C TYR A 11 -2.76 2.69 22.92
N MET A 12 -1.73 3.07 22.17
CA MET A 12 -1.29 2.31 20.98
C MET A 12 -0.87 0.89 21.35
N ALA A 13 -0.17 0.69 22.47
CA ALA A 13 0.23 -0.63 22.94
C ALA A 13 -0.98 -1.51 23.30
N VAL A 14 -1.99 -0.97 23.98
CA VAL A 14 -3.23 -1.68 24.31
C VAL A 14 -4.00 -2.04 23.04
N VAL A 15 -4.10 -1.14 22.07
CA VAL A 15 -4.75 -1.42 20.78
C VAL A 15 -4.02 -2.54 20.02
N ILE A 16 -2.69 -2.48 19.92
CA ILE A 16 -1.88 -3.52 19.26
C ILE A 16 -2.05 -4.88 19.97
N ALA A 17 -2.02 -4.89 21.31
CA ALA A 17 -2.21 -6.09 22.11
C ALA A 17 -3.63 -6.67 21.90
N GLY A 18 -4.66 -5.82 21.89
CA GLY A 18 -6.04 -6.21 21.62
C GLY A 18 -6.22 -6.80 20.22
N VAL A 19 -5.66 -6.16 19.18
CA VAL A 19 -5.71 -6.66 17.80
C VAL A 19 -4.98 -8.01 17.67
N ARG A 20 -3.83 -8.17 18.33
CA ARG A 20 -3.08 -9.44 18.38
C ARG A 20 -3.85 -10.53 19.11
N LEU A 21 -4.47 -10.21 20.25
CA LEU A 21 -5.25 -11.16 21.05
C LEU A 21 -6.52 -11.61 20.31
N LEU A 22 -7.22 -10.67 19.67
CA LEU A 22 -8.44 -10.95 18.90
C LEU A 22 -8.17 -11.69 17.58
N ARG A 23 -6.90 -11.95 17.22
CA ARG A 23 -6.48 -12.62 15.96
C ARG A 23 -7.26 -12.12 14.74
N ARG A 24 -7.56 -10.82 14.71
CA ARG A 24 -8.15 -10.13 13.55
C ARG A 24 -7.03 -9.94 12.53
N ARG A 25 -6.49 -11.05 12.03
CA ARG A 25 -5.47 -11.02 10.99
C ARG A 25 -6.12 -10.48 9.70
N PRO A 26 -5.47 -9.55 8.99
CA PRO A 26 -5.94 -9.06 7.70
C PRO A 26 -6.27 -10.22 6.74
N GLU A 27 -5.44 -11.26 6.76
CA GLU A 27 -5.61 -12.49 5.96
C GLU A 27 -6.97 -13.18 6.17
N ARG A 28 -7.61 -13.01 7.34
CA ARG A 28 -8.92 -13.62 7.63
C ARG A 28 -10.09 -12.74 7.20
N ARG A 29 -9.86 -11.44 7.01
CA ARG A 29 -10.89 -10.45 6.65
C ARG A 29 -10.98 -10.23 5.14
N TYR A 30 -9.84 -10.28 4.45
CA TYR A 30 -9.77 -10.17 3.01
C TYR A 30 -9.47 -11.56 2.45
N ARG A 31 -10.48 -12.20 1.86
CA ARG A 31 -10.26 -13.37 1.00
C ARG A 31 -9.60 -12.89 -0.28
N CYS A 32 -8.27 -12.88 -0.27
CA CYS A 32 -7.48 -12.72 -1.49
C CYS A 32 -7.34 -14.09 -2.15
N ASP A 33 -8.48 -14.72 -2.46
CA ASP A 33 -8.47 -15.98 -3.20
C ASP A 33 -7.81 -15.70 -4.57
N PRO A 34 -6.86 -16.56 -5.03
CA PRO A 34 -6.23 -16.36 -6.32
C PRO A 34 -7.29 -16.39 -7.42
N ILE A 35 -7.17 -15.49 -8.39
CA ILE A 35 -7.99 -15.54 -9.60
C ILE A 35 -7.63 -16.86 -10.31
N PRO A 36 -8.61 -17.69 -10.71
CA PRO A 36 -8.31 -18.95 -11.37
C PRO A 36 -7.49 -18.73 -12.64
N ASP A 37 -6.34 -19.39 -12.74
CA ASP A 37 -5.43 -19.35 -13.90
C ASP A 37 -5.87 -20.31 -15.03
N ASP A 38 -6.97 -21.05 -14.83
CA ASP A 38 -7.25 -22.30 -15.55
C ASP A 38 -7.93 -22.17 -16.92
N ASP A 39 -8.17 -20.95 -17.43
CA ASP A 39 -8.69 -20.78 -18.80
C ASP A 39 -7.60 -20.28 -19.76
N PRO A 40 -6.91 -21.18 -20.49
CA PRO A 40 -5.90 -20.81 -21.48
C PRO A 40 -6.49 -20.01 -22.66
N GLU A 41 -7.81 -20.02 -22.85
CA GLU A 41 -8.50 -19.20 -23.85
C GLU A 41 -8.77 -17.75 -23.39
N LEU A 42 -8.85 -17.47 -22.07
CA LEU A 42 -9.06 -16.11 -21.56
C LEU A 42 -7.75 -15.32 -21.39
N GLY A 43 -6.61 -15.97 -21.14
CA GLY A 43 -5.32 -15.27 -20.96
C GLY A 43 -5.40 -14.12 -19.93
N SER A 44 -4.75 -12.98 -20.18
CA SER A 44 -4.83 -11.81 -19.29
C SER A 44 -6.23 -11.18 -19.21
N ALA A 45 -7.21 -11.61 -20.03
CA ALA A 45 -8.56 -11.05 -20.10
C ALA A 45 -9.37 -11.22 -18.81
N THR A 46 -9.03 -12.20 -17.98
CA THR A 46 -9.64 -12.42 -16.65
C THR A 46 -9.34 -11.28 -15.68
N PHE A 47 -8.22 -10.58 -15.88
CA PHE A 47 -7.81 -9.46 -15.03
C PHE A 47 -8.42 -8.15 -15.57
N PRO A 48 -9.22 -7.41 -14.79
CA PRO A 48 -9.65 -6.07 -15.19
C PRO A 48 -8.45 -5.12 -15.33
N VAL A 49 -8.62 -4.05 -16.11
CA VAL A 49 -7.63 -2.95 -16.09
C VAL A 49 -7.82 -2.21 -14.76
N VAL A 50 -6.76 -2.10 -13.96
CA VAL A 50 -6.78 -1.52 -12.62
C VAL A 50 -5.85 -0.32 -12.57
N LEU A 51 -6.37 0.78 -12.00
CA LEU A 51 -5.60 1.97 -11.67
C LEU A 51 -5.34 1.97 -10.16
N VAL A 52 -4.07 1.96 -9.76
CA VAL A 52 -3.64 2.14 -8.37
C VAL A 52 -3.14 3.58 -8.20
N GLN A 53 -3.87 4.36 -7.40
CA GLN A 53 -3.50 5.75 -7.10
C GLN A 53 -2.81 5.83 -5.73
N ILE A 54 -1.62 6.43 -5.71
CA ILE A 54 -0.82 6.65 -4.51
C ILE A 54 -0.75 8.17 -4.26
N PRO A 55 -1.67 8.75 -3.49
CA PRO A 55 -1.57 10.14 -3.06
C PRO A 55 -0.47 10.29 -2.01
N MET A 56 0.44 11.25 -2.19
CA MET A 56 1.52 11.53 -1.24
C MET A 56 1.67 13.03 -0.98
N PHE A 57 2.00 13.38 0.27
CA PHE A 57 2.27 14.76 0.69
C PHE A 57 3.39 14.82 1.73
N ASN A 58 4.58 15.21 1.28
CA ASN A 58 5.81 15.33 2.06
C ASN A 58 6.29 14.04 2.78
N GLU A 59 6.01 12.87 2.19
CA GLU A 59 6.25 11.56 2.80
C GLU A 59 7.50 10.85 2.23
N ARG A 60 8.69 11.34 2.58
CA ARG A 60 9.96 10.90 1.97
C ARG A 60 10.35 9.46 2.31
N GLU A 61 10.13 9.03 3.55
CA GLU A 61 10.55 7.71 4.05
C GLU A 61 9.74 6.57 3.45
N VAL A 62 8.49 6.84 3.10
CA VAL A 62 7.55 5.83 2.57
C VAL A 62 7.39 5.90 1.06
N TYR A 63 7.85 6.98 0.40
CA TYR A 63 7.80 7.15 -1.05
C TYR A 63 8.25 5.89 -1.83
N GLN A 64 9.48 5.43 -1.55
CA GLN A 64 10.07 4.29 -2.26
C GLN A 64 9.41 2.97 -1.87
N LEU A 65 9.02 2.83 -0.61
CA LEU A 65 8.37 1.61 -0.11
C LEU A 65 6.98 1.44 -0.71
N SER A 66 6.21 2.52 -0.82
CA SER A 66 4.86 2.51 -1.39
C SER A 66 4.88 2.18 -2.87
N ILE A 67 5.76 2.81 -3.65
CA ILE A 67 5.91 2.51 -5.08
C ILE A 67 6.41 1.08 -5.27
N GLY A 68 7.44 0.67 -4.52
CA GLY A 68 7.98 -0.69 -4.58
C GLY A 68 6.93 -1.76 -4.23
N ALA A 69 6.06 -1.49 -3.26
CA ALA A 69 4.97 -2.40 -2.89
C ALA A 69 3.94 -2.54 -4.01
N VAL A 70 3.57 -1.45 -4.70
CA VAL A 70 2.63 -1.50 -5.82
C VAL A 70 3.24 -2.21 -7.04
N CYS A 71 4.52 -1.98 -7.31
CA CYS A 71 5.24 -2.70 -8.35
C CYS A 71 5.39 -4.21 -8.04
N GLY A 72 5.30 -4.61 -6.78
CA GLY A 72 5.33 -6.00 -6.34
C GLY A 72 3.97 -6.71 -6.38
N LEU A 73 2.90 -6.06 -6.85
CA LEU A 73 1.59 -6.69 -6.99
C LEU A 73 1.61 -7.74 -8.11
N SER A 74 1.07 -8.92 -7.83
CA SER A 74 0.85 -9.97 -8.83
C SER A 74 -0.30 -9.58 -9.77
N TRP A 75 -0.04 -8.68 -10.72
CA TRP A 75 -0.99 -8.26 -11.75
C TRP A 75 -0.28 -8.17 -13.12
N PRO A 76 -0.97 -8.49 -14.23
CA PRO A 76 -0.41 -8.29 -15.56
C PRO A 76 -0.01 -6.82 -15.80
N SER A 77 1.23 -6.59 -16.25
CA SER A 77 1.78 -5.23 -16.43
C SER A 77 1.06 -4.41 -17.51
N ASP A 78 0.45 -5.07 -18.49
CA ASP A 78 -0.40 -4.46 -19.53
C ASP A 78 -1.74 -3.96 -18.98
N ARG A 79 -2.11 -4.34 -17.76
CA ARG A 79 -3.40 -4.05 -17.13
C ARG A 79 -3.30 -3.35 -15.78
N LEU A 80 -2.08 -3.08 -15.31
CA LEU A 80 -1.83 -2.32 -14.08
C LEU A 80 -1.31 -0.94 -14.44
N VAL A 81 -2.07 0.09 -14.08
CA VAL A 81 -1.62 1.48 -14.19
C VAL A 81 -1.36 2.00 -12.79
N VAL A 82 -0.15 2.50 -12.55
CA VAL A 82 0.23 3.11 -11.26
C VAL A 82 0.30 4.62 -11.44
N GLN A 83 -0.50 5.34 -10.66
CA GLN A 83 -0.51 6.80 -10.65
C GLN A 83 -0.06 7.31 -9.29
N VAL A 84 1.09 7.98 -9.26
CA VAL A 84 1.58 8.67 -8.08
C VAL A 84 1.11 10.12 -8.13
N LEU A 85 0.30 10.52 -7.14
CA LEU A 85 -0.22 11.87 -7.01
C LEU A 85 0.57 12.59 -5.91
N ASP A 86 1.67 13.21 -6.30
CA ASP A 86 2.56 13.92 -5.38
C ASP A 86 2.25 15.42 -5.35
N ASP A 87 1.63 15.89 -4.26
CA ASP A 87 1.38 17.31 -3.99
C ASP A 87 2.40 17.90 -3.01
N SER A 88 3.53 17.22 -2.81
CA SER A 88 4.59 17.68 -1.90
C SER A 88 5.11 19.05 -2.30
N THR A 89 5.28 19.92 -1.31
CA THR A 89 5.88 21.25 -1.49
C THR A 89 7.38 21.26 -1.23
N ASP A 90 7.92 20.20 -0.63
CA ASP A 90 9.34 20.08 -0.32
C ASP A 90 10.19 19.87 -1.60
N PRO A 91 11.18 20.75 -1.89
CA PRO A 91 12.03 20.63 -3.06
C PRO A 91 12.92 19.37 -3.05
N VAL A 92 13.21 18.78 -1.89
CA VAL A 92 14.03 17.56 -1.77
C VAL A 92 13.27 16.33 -2.29
N ILE A 93 11.95 16.30 -2.11
CA ILE A 93 11.09 15.18 -2.53
C ILE A 93 10.84 15.25 -4.05
N LYS A 94 10.65 16.45 -4.61
CA LYS A 94 10.46 16.65 -6.06
C LYS A 94 11.63 16.20 -6.93
N VAL A 95 12.85 16.14 -6.39
CA VAL A 95 14.04 15.69 -7.14
C VAL A 95 14.02 14.18 -7.35
N HIS A 96 13.41 13.41 -6.44
CA HIS A 96 13.33 11.95 -6.56
C HIS A 96 12.26 11.49 -7.56
N ALA A 97 11.19 12.25 -7.75
CA ALA A 97 10.16 11.95 -8.76
C ALA A 97 10.59 12.22 -10.21
N LYS A 98 11.69 12.96 -10.44
CA LYS A 98 12.17 13.39 -11.77
C LYS A 98 13.36 12.60 -12.31
N ARG A 99 13.93 11.68 -11.54
CA ARG A 99 15.04 10.83 -11.95
C ARG A 99 14.54 9.39 -12.01
N GLU A 100 13.84 9.03 -13.08
CA GLU A 100 13.91 7.77 -13.84
C GLU A 100 13.29 8.02 -15.22
#